data_AF-A0A1I5DWE8-F1
#
_entry.id   AF-A0A1I5DWE8-F1
#
_cell.length_a   1.000
_cell.length_b   1.000
_cell.length_c   1.000
_cell.angle_alpha   90.00
_cell.angle_beta   90.00
_cell.angle_gamma   90.00
#
_symmetry.space_group_name_H-M   'P 1'
#
loop_
_entity.id
_entity.type
_entity.pdbx_description
1 polymer ?
#
loop_
_entity_poly.entity_id
_entity_poly.type
_entity_poly.pdbx_seq_one_letter_code
_entity_poly.pdbx_strand_id
1 'polypeptide(L)'
;MNQDTLTNSIELKTKFLKQIDSLKIQNQLDKLKYEIDTQNSIATEVNNFYDSAWLKLLIVITILGIILPILVQYFQRKNYKELAENLKNSFDNKLDILKYNYELRIDKIVTEYEKNLKELETKNDMAMYEIDANTYYLQGRSLMLERSFVPAVFSYLKAILQLKKCNRIDRIIPNLNMLKRALDKVEPERINFLDKVLANKFESDFESVMNKIDDEISIDSTILVKTTELRKIYLDKKTMPNNV
;
A
#
# COMPACT_ATOMS: atom_id res chain seq x y z
N MET A 1 27.69 139.66 48.84
CA MET A 1 26.82 138.81 48.00
C MET A 1 27.68 137.84 47.20
N ASN A 2 28.08 136.69 47.77
CA ASN A 2 28.85 135.65 47.05
C ASN A 2 28.74 134.24 47.66
N GLN A 3 27.78 133.99 48.57
CA GLN A 3 27.61 132.69 49.25
C GLN A 3 26.47 131.83 48.68
N ASP A 4 25.46 132.42 48.01
CA ASP A 4 24.29 131.68 47.52
C ASP A 4 24.53 130.87 46.22
N THR A 5 25.54 131.23 45.43
CA THR A 5 25.90 130.52 44.19
C THR A 5 26.67 129.22 44.45
N LEU A 6 27.39 129.12 45.57
CA LEU A 6 28.18 127.92 45.90
C LEU A 6 27.28 126.78 46.40
N THR A 7 26.30 127.10 47.25
CA THR A 7 25.36 126.15 47.86
C THR A 7 24.45 125.51 46.81
N ASN A 8 23.92 126.30 45.88
CA ASN A 8 23.12 125.79 44.75
C ASN A 8 23.92 124.86 43.83
N SER A 9 25.22 125.12 43.60
CA SER A 9 26.05 124.23 42.77
C SER A 9 26.31 122.88 43.44
N ILE A 10 26.45 122.85 44.77
CA ILE A 10 26.69 121.63 45.56
C ILE A 10 25.43 120.76 45.61
N GLU A 11 24.25 121.38 45.76
CA GLU A 11 22.97 120.70 45.79
C GLU A 11 22.59 120.10 44.41
N LEU A 12 22.90 120.83 43.32
CA LEU A 12 22.76 120.31 41.96
C LEU A 12 23.69 119.11 41.72
N LYS A 13 24.95 119.20 42.17
CA LYS A 13 25.95 118.15 42.00
C LYS A 13 25.58 116.88 42.77
N THR A 14 25.02 117.01 43.98
CA THR A 14 24.52 115.86 44.76
C THR A 14 23.27 115.24 44.16
N LYS A 15 22.37 116.04 43.56
CA LYS A 15 21.20 115.52 42.82
C LYS A 15 21.61 114.78 41.55
N PHE A 16 22.59 115.30 40.80
CA PHE A 16 23.16 114.63 39.64
C PHE A 16 23.91 113.34 40.02
N LEU A 17 24.68 113.34 41.11
CA LEU A 17 25.34 112.13 41.61
C LEU A 17 24.33 111.05 41.99
N LYS A 18 23.24 111.40 42.68
CA LYS A 18 22.16 110.44 42.99
C LYS A 18 21.47 109.89 41.75
N GLN A 19 21.28 110.69 40.71
CA GLN A 19 20.73 110.23 39.42
C GLN A 19 21.71 109.34 38.67
N ILE A 20 23.01 109.64 38.69
CA ILE A 20 24.06 108.80 38.10
C ILE A 20 24.13 107.46 38.84
N ASP A 21 24.07 107.46 40.17
CA ASP A 21 24.07 106.24 40.97
C ASP A 21 22.78 105.43 40.76
N SER A 22 21.61 106.07 40.66
CA SER A 22 20.37 105.35 40.35
C SER A 22 20.38 104.74 38.95
N LEU A 23 20.93 105.46 37.95
CA LEU A 23 21.11 104.94 36.59
C LEU A 23 22.10 103.78 36.56
N LYS A 24 23.18 103.85 37.36
CA LYS A 24 24.17 102.78 37.46
C LYS A 24 23.58 101.53 38.12
N ILE A 25 22.79 101.70 39.19
CA ILE A 25 22.08 100.61 39.87
C ILE A 25 21.05 99.99 38.92
N GLN A 26 20.29 100.80 38.18
CA GLN A 26 19.27 100.32 37.25
C GLN A 26 19.88 99.54 36.08
N ASN A 27 21.00 100.02 35.54
CA ASN A 27 21.73 99.32 34.47
C ASN A 27 22.36 98.00 34.97
N GLN A 28 22.81 97.95 36.23
CA GLN A 28 23.24 96.70 36.87
C GLN A 28 22.07 95.74 37.09
N LEU A 29 20.90 96.24 37.46
CA LEU A 29 19.68 95.45 37.67
C LEU A 29 19.13 94.87 36.37
N ASP A 30 19.11 95.66 35.29
CA ASP A 30 18.69 95.21 33.97
C ASP A 30 19.68 94.18 33.39
N LYS A 31 20.98 94.37 33.64
CA LYS A 31 22.00 93.38 33.27
C LYS A 31 21.83 92.07 34.05
N LEU A 32 21.58 92.14 35.36
CA LEU A 32 21.29 90.97 36.19
C LEU A 32 20.00 90.27 35.77
N LYS A 33 18.95 91.03 35.45
CA LYS A 33 17.68 90.47 34.98
C LYS A 33 17.83 89.78 33.64
N TYR A 34 18.58 90.37 32.72
CA TYR A 34 18.90 89.76 31.44
C TYR A 34 19.72 88.47 31.60
N GLU A 35 20.72 88.46 32.50
CA GLU A 35 21.51 87.27 32.85
C GLU A 35 20.64 86.18 33.51
N ILE A 36 19.70 86.55 34.38
CA ILE A 36 18.76 85.61 35.01
C ILE A 36 17.77 85.03 33.99
N ASP A 37 17.19 85.85 33.11
CA ASP A 37 16.24 85.39 32.09
C ASP A 37 16.92 84.49 31.06
N THR A 38 18.17 84.81 30.67
CA THR A 38 18.97 83.94 29.78
C THR A 38 19.36 82.64 30.47
N GLN A 39 19.78 82.67 31.74
CA GLN A 39 20.06 81.44 32.50
C GLN A 39 18.81 80.58 32.70
N ASN A 40 17.64 81.18 32.97
CA ASN A 40 16.38 80.45 33.11
C ASN A 40 15.92 79.85 31.78
N SER A 41 16.08 80.57 30.66
CA SER A 41 15.80 80.04 29.33
C SER A 41 16.68 78.82 29.01
N ILE A 42 17.98 78.93 29.27
CA ILE A 42 18.93 77.83 29.07
C ILE A 42 18.60 76.65 29.99
N ALA A 43 18.29 76.90 31.26
CA ALA A 43 17.91 75.86 32.21
C ALA A 43 16.63 75.11 31.77
N THR A 44 15.65 75.84 31.23
CA THR A 44 14.39 75.26 30.74
C THR A 44 14.61 74.43 29.46
N GLU A 45 15.44 74.92 28.54
CA GLU A 45 15.77 74.22 27.30
C GLU A 45 16.61 72.96 27.56
N VAL A 46 17.56 73.05 28.49
CA VAL A 46 18.35 71.91 28.97
C VAL A 46 17.45 70.87 29.65
N ASN A 47 16.51 71.29 30.50
CA ASN A 47 15.59 70.37 31.16
C ASN A 47 14.66 69.67 30.14
N ASN A 48 14.13 70.40 29.17
CA ASN A 48 13.33 69.82 28.08
C ASN A 48 14.15 68.86 27.20
N PHE A 49 15.43 69.14 26.98
CA PHE A 49 16.34 68.25 26.26
C PHE A 49 16.57 66.96 27.04
N TYR A 50 16.81 67.03 28.36
CA TYR A 50 16.96 65.86 29.22
C TYR A 50 15.69 65.03 29.28
N ASP A 51 14.51 65.65 29.47
CA ASP A 51 13.22 64.94 29.48
C ASP A 51 12.94 64.26 28.13
N SER A 52 13.22 64.93 27.02
CA SER A 52 13.07 64.35 25.67
C SER A 52 14.04 63.20 25.43
N ALA A 53 15.30 63.35 25.87
CA ALA A 53 16.32 62.32 25.75
C ALA A 53 16.00 61.10 26.62
N TRP A 54 15.52 61.31 27.85
CA TRP A 54 15.06 60.25 28.74
C TRP A 54 13.85 59.50 28.19
N LEU A 55 12.86 60.21 27.63
CA LEU A 55 11.71 59.59 26.99
C LEU A 55 12.13 58.73 25.78
N LYS A 56 13.00 59.26 24.92
CA LYS A 56 13.54 58.52 23.75
C LYS A 56 14.34 57.31 24.19
N LEU A 57 15.15 57.43 25.24
CA LEU A 57 15.92 56.31 25.81
C LEU A 57 14.98 55.22 26.33
N LEU A 58 13.94 55.59 27.08
CA LEU A 58 12.92 54.67 27.57
C LEU A 58 12.24 53.93 26.42
N ILE A 59 11.81 54.64 25.38
CA ILE A 59 11.18 54.05 24.19
C ILE A 59 12.13 53.06 23.50
N VAL A 60 13.40 53.42 23.33
CA VAL A 60 14.40 52.53 22.71
C VAL A 60 14.61 51.26 23.54
N ILE A 61 14.73 51.39 24.86
CA ILE A 61 14.87 50.24 25.78
C ILE A 61 13.62 49.36 25.76
N THR A 62 12.41 49.95 25.73
CA THR A 62 11.16 49.18 25.67
C THR A 62 11.01 48.44 24.34
N ILE A 63 11.32 49.09 23.22
CA ILE A 63 11.25 48.46 21.90
C ILE A 63 12.27 47.32 21.79
N LEU A 64 13.54 47.57 22.13
CA LEU A 64 14.61 46.56 22.02
C LEU A 64 14.53 45.48 23.09
N GLY A 65 14.14 45.83 24.32
CA GLY A 65 14.14 44.93 25.47
C GLY A 65 12.88 44.09 25.63
N ILE A 66 11.73 44.57 25.14
CA ILE A 66 10.44 43.90 25.35
C ILE A 66 9.78 43.55 24.02
N ILE A 67 9.59 44.50 23.12
CA ILE A 67 8.82 44.29 21.88
C ILE A 67 9.58 43.38 20.91
N LEU A 68 10.86 43.64 20.68
CA LEU A 68 11.69 42.89 19.74
C LEU A 68 11.81 41.41 20.12
N PRO A 69 12.11 41.03 21.39
CA PRO A 69 12.18 39.64 21.80
C PRO A 69 10.83 38.91 21.68
N ILE A 70 9.71 39.58 21.97
CA ILE A 70 8.36 39.01 21.80
C ILE A 70 8.07 38.71 20.34
N LEU A 71 8.38 39.64 19.42
CA LEU A 71 8.21 39.43 17.98
C LEU A 71 9.09 38.30 17.47
N VAL A 72 10.36 38.26 17.86
CA VAL A 72 11.30 37.20 17.48
C VAL A 72 10.81 35.84 18.00
N GLN A 73 10.38 35.74 19.25
CA GLN A 73 9.81 34.50 19.81
C GLN A 73 8.54 34.08 19.07
N TYR A 74 7.68 35.02 18.71
CA TYR A 74 6.46 34.74 17.95
C TYR A 74 6.77 34.16 16.57
N PHE A 75 7.68 34.80 15.81
CA PHE A 75 8.12 34.30 14.50
C PHE A 75 8.80 32.94 14.59
N GLN A 76 9.67 32.73 15.58
CA GLN A 76 10.29 31.43 15.81
C GLN A 76 9.25 30.35 16.10
N ARG A 77 8.31 30.59 17.02
CA ARG A 77 7.23 29.62 17.34
C ARG A 77 6.37 29.29 16.12
N LYS A 78 6.02 30.29 15.31
CA LYS A 78 5.24 30.08 14.08
C LYS A 78 6.01 29.19 13.09
N ASN A 79 7.27 29.52 12.82
CA ASN A 79 8.12 28.72 11.93
C ASN A 79 8.35 27.30 12.45
N TYR A 80 8.55 27.10 13.76
CA TYR A 80 8.66 25.76 14.35
C TYR A 80 7.38 24.96 14.22
N LYS A 81 6.22 25.60 14.43
CA LYS A 81 4.92 24.94 14.27
C LYS A 81 4.69 24.50 12.83
N GLU A 82 4.97 25.39 11.87
CA GLU A 82 4.86 25.10 10.44
C GLU A 82 5.84 24.01 10.00
N LEU A 83 7.09 24.06 10.47
CA LEU A 83 8.08 23.02 10.22
C LEU A 83 7.64 21.67 10.79
N ALA A 84 7.12 21.63 12.02
CA ALA A 84 6.63 20.42 12.66
C ALA A 84 5.43 19.82 11.91
N GLU A 85 4.52 20.67 11.43
CA GLU A 85 3.35 20.25 10.66
C GLU A 85 3.75 19.72 9.28
N ASN A 86 4.66 20.39 8.58
CA ASN A 86 5.23 19.90 7.32
C ASN A 86 6.00 18.58 7.50
N LEU A 87 6.76 18.46 8.59
CA LEU A 87 7.48 17.23 8.91
C LEU A 87 6.49 16.09 9.17
N LYS A 88 5.46 16.33 9.98
CA LYS A 88 4.39 15.37 10.25
C LYS A 88 3.69 14.93 8.97
N ASN A 89 3.26 15.87 8.13
CA ASN A 89 2.61 15.56 6.86
C ASN A 89 3.54 14.76 5.93
N SER A 90 4.84 15.06 5.90
CA SER A 90 5.81 14.27 5.14
C SER A 90 5.98 12.85 5.71
N PHE A 91 5.93 12.68 7.03
CA PHE A 91 6.01 11.36 7.67
C PHE A 91 4.75 10.54 7.38
N ASP A 92 3.58 11.13 7.54
CA ASP A 92 2.29 10.49 7.28
C ASP A 92 2.22 10.06 5.80
N ASN A 93 2.59 10.94 4.86
CA ASN A 93 2.66 10.59 3.43
C ASN A 93 3.64 9.44 3.15
N LYS A 94 4.82 9.43 3.79
CA LYS A 94 5.79 8.34 3.61
C LYS A 94 5.28 7.04 4.20
N LEU A 95 4.58 7.09 5.34
CA LEU A 95 3.96 5.93 5.98
C LEU A 95 2.87 5.34 5.07
N ASP A 96 2.01 6.18 4.50
CA ASP A 96 0.94 5.75 3.60
C ASP A 96 1.49 5.14 2.31
N ILE A 97 2.51 5.77 1.70
CA ILE A 97 3.20 5.21 0.52
C ILE A 97 3.84 3.86 0.87
N LEU A 98 4.45 3.75 2.05
CA LEU A 98 5.10 2.51 2.47
C LEU A 98 4.06 1.40 2.68
N LYS A 99 2.95 1.70 3.37
CA LYS A 99 1.84 0.79 3.60
C LYS A 99 1.24 0.30 2.28
N TYR A 100 0.93 1.22 1.37
CA TYR A 100 0.39 0.90 0.05
C TYR A 100 1.33 0.00 -0.78
N ASN A 101 2.64 0.29 -0.76
CA ASN A 101 3.62 -0.54 -1.46
C ASN A 101 3.74 -1.94 -0.84
N TYR A 102 3.63 -2.07 0.48
CA TYR A 102 3.64 -3.38 1.14
C TYR A 102 2.38 -4.17 0.84
N GLU A 103 1.20 -3.57 0.91
CA GLU A 103 -0.07 -4.20 0.52
C GLU A 103 0.00 -4.73 -0.92
N LEU A 104 0.43 -3.90 -1.87
CA LEU A 104 0.62 -4.33 -3.27
C LEU A 104 1.62 -5.48 -3.42
N ARG A 105 2.72 -5.50 -2.65
CA ARG A 105 3.69 -6.60 -2.71
C ARG A 105 3.12 -7.88 -2.11
N ILE A 106 2.42 -7.77 -0.99
CA ILE A 106 1.77 -8.91 -0.33
C ILE A 106 0.73 -9.50 -1.25
N ASP A 107 -0.15 -8.69 -1.85
CA ASP A 107 -1.20 -9.16 -2.75
C ASP A 107 -0.63 -9.87 -3.98
N LYS A 108 0.47 -9.35 -4.56
CA LYS A 108 1.18 -10.02 -5.66
C LYS A 108 1.71 -11.38 -5.25
N ILE A 109 2.36 -11.46 -4.09
CA ILE A 109 2.92 -12.70 -3.55
C ILE A 109 1.80 -13.71 -3.28
N VAL A 110 0.70 -13.28 -2.63
CA VAL A 110 -0.46 -14.14 -2.36
C VAL A 110 -1.05 -14.68 -3.66
N THR A 111 -1.26 -13.83 -4.66
CA THR A 111 -1.81 -14.23 -5.96
C THR A 111 -0.90 -15.24 -6.68
N GLU A 112 0.42 -15.04 -6.61
CA GLU A 112 1.39 -15.97 -7.19
C GLU A 112 1.39 -17.32 -6.47
N TYR A 113 1.33 -17.33 -5.14
CA TYR A 113 1.22 -18.56 -4.36
C TYR A 113 -0.09 -19.31 -4.63
N GLU A 114 -1.23 -18.62 -4.71
CA GLU A 114 -2.51 -19.23 -5.05
C GLU A 114 -2.49 -19.88 -6.43
N LYS A 115 -1.87 -19.20 -7.42
CA LYS A 115 -1.69 -19.76 -8.76
C LYS A 115 -0.82 -21.01 -8.71
N ASN A 116 0.32 -20.94 -8.04
CA ASN A 116 1.25 -22.07 -7.91
C ASN A 116 0.61 -23.27 -7.20
N LEU A 117 -0.20 -23.03 -6.17
CA LEU A 117 -0.96 -24.06 -5.46
C LEU A 117 -1.96 -24.74 -6.39
N LYS A 118 -2.77 -23.99 -7.13
CA LYS A 118 -3.73 -24.56 -8.10
C LYS A 118 -3.04 -25.38 -9.19
N GLU A 119 -1.90 -24.92 -9.69
CA GLU A 119 -1.10 -25.68 -10.65
C GLU A 119 -0.56 -26.98 -10.05
N LEU A 120 -0.11 -26.94 -8.78
CA LEU A 120 0.39 -28.12 -8.08
C LEU A 120 -0.73 -29.13 -7.79
N GLU A 121 -1.90 -28.66 -7.35
CA GLU A 121 -3.11 -29.48 -7.17
C GLU A 121 -3.49 -30.19 -8.47
N THR A 122 -3.53 -29.45 -9.58
CA THR A 122 -3.84 -30.02 -10.90
C THR A 122 -2.82 -31.10 -11.31
N LYS A 123 -1.51 -30.85 -11.09
CA LYS A 123 -0.45 -31.84 -11.37
C LYS A 123 -0.58 -33.07 -10.47
N ASN A 124 -0.93 -32.87 -9.21
CA ASN A 124 -1.11 -33.96 -8.25
C ASN A 124 -2.32 -34.83 -8.64
N ASP A 125 -3.44 -34.22 -9.02
CA ASP A 125 -4.62 -34.93 -9.50
C ASP A 125 -4.29 -35.77 -10.75
N MET A 126 -3.56 -35.19 -11.72
CA MET A 126 -3.09 -35.93 -12.90
C MET A 126 -2.20 -37.12 -12.53
N ALA A 127 -1.29 -36.94 -11.56
CA ALA A 127 -0.42 -38.01 -11.08
C ALA A 127 -1.21 -39.11 -10.36
N MET A 128 -2.20 -38.75 -9.54
CA MET A 128 -3.11 -39.70 -8.89
C MET A 128 -3.88 -40.53 -9.91
N TYR A 129 -4.45 -39.89 -10.94
CA TYR A 129 -5.10 -40.61 -12.04
C TYR A 129 -4.15 -41.56 -12.77
N GLU A 130 -2.90 -41.17 -13.01
CA GLU A 130 -1.90 -42.05 -13.63
C GLU A 130 -1.53 -43.26 -12.73
N ILE A 131 -1.40 -43.05 -11.42
CA ILE A 131 -1.15 -44.13 -10.45
C ILE A 131 -2.31 -45.11 -10.40
N ASP A 132 -3.54 -44.60 -10.32
CA ASP A 132 -4.75 -45.41 -10.35
C ASP A 132 -4.84 -46.21 -11.65
N ALA A 133 -4.59 -45.56 -12.79
CA ALA A 133 -4.57 -46.22 -14.09
C ALA A 133 -3.59 -47.40 -14.12
N ASN A 134 -2.35 -47.18 -13.67
CA ASN A 134 -1.33 -48.21 -13.63
C ASN A 134 -1.69 -49.34 -12.66
N THR A 135 -2.29 -49.01 -11.52
CA THR A 135 -2.76 -49.99 -10.54
C THR A 135 -3.83 -50.88 -11.15
N TYR A 136 -4.83 -50.31 -11.80
CA TYR A 136 -5.88 -51.08 -12.49
C TYR A 136 -5.34 -51.89 -13.67
N TYR A 137 -4.37 -51.36 -14.42
CA TYR A 137 -3.71 -52.13 -15.48
C TYR A 137 -3.01 -53.38 -14.93
N LEU A 138 -2.23 -53.23 -13.85
CA LEU A 138 -1.55 -54.35 -13.19
C LEU A 138 -2.55 -55.34 -12.59
N GLN A 139 -3.63 -54.84 -11.99
CA GLN A 139 -4.71 -55.69 -11.47
C GLN A 139 -5.35 -56.50 -12.61
N GLY A 140 -5.67 -55.87 -13.73
CA GLY A 140 -6.21 -56.54 -14.92
C GLY A 140 -5.26 -57.62 -15.44
N ARG A 141 -3.94 -57.37 -15.39
CA ARG A 141 -2.92 -58.36 -15.76
C ARG A 141 -2.88 -59.55 -14.80
N SER A 142 -2.98 -59.33 -13.49
CA SER A 142 -3.07 -60.42 -12.51
C SER A 142 -4.31 -61.28 -12.75
N LEU A 143 -5.47 -60.63 -12.91
CA LEU A 143 -6.75 -61.30 -13.14
C LEU A 143 -6.76 -62.10 -14.45
N MET A 144 -6.04 -61.64 -15.47
CA MET A 144 -5.83 -62.40 -16.70
C MET A 144 -5.05 -63.70 -16.48
N LEU A 145 -4.05 -63.70 -15.60
CA LEU A 145 -3.28 -64.90 -15.24
C LEU A 145 -4.14 -65.89 -14.44
N GLU A 146 -5.00 -65.37 -13.56
CA GLU A 146 -5.98 -66.13 -12.78
C GLU A 146 -7.18 -66.63 -13.60
N ARG A 147 -7.24 -66.33 -14.91
CA ARG A 147 -8.35 -66.65 -15.81
C ARG A 147 -9.69 -66.01 -15.41
N SER A 148 -9.65 -64.94 -14.62
CA SER A 148 -10.81 -64.17 -14.20
C SER A 148 -11.07 -63.04 -15.21
N PHE A 149 -11.60 -63.41 -16.38
CA PHE A 149 -11.67 -62.49 -17.54
C PHE A 149 -12.65 -61.34 -17.38
N VAL A 150 -13.83 -61.54 -16.78
CA VAL A 150 -14.81 -60.46 -16.57
C VAL A 150 -14.26 -59.38 -15.62
N PRO A 151 -13.69 -59.71 -14.45
CA PRO A 151 -12.99 -58.73 -13.62
C PRO A 151 -11.79 -58.07 -14.33
N ALA A 152 -11.04 -58.82 -15.14
CA ALA A 152 -9.93 -58.25 -15.90
C ALA A 152 -10.40 -57.19 -16.91
N VAL A 153 -11.49 -57.46 -17.64
CA VAL A 153 -12.16 -56.49 -18.54
C VAL A 153 -12.51 -55.22 -17.77
N PHE A 154 -13.15 -55.35 -16.61
CA PHE A 154 -13.48 -54.21 -15.75
C PHE A 154 -12.23 -53.39 -15.36
N SER A 155 -11.17 -54.05 -14.91
CA SER A 155 -9.92 -53.38 -14.51
C SER A 155 -9.27 -52.64 -15.69
N TYR A 156 -9.24 -53.23 -16.89
CA TYR A 156 -8.71 -52.52 -18.07
C TYR A 156 -9.57 -51.34 -18.49
N LEU A 157 -10.90 -51.45 -18.44
CA LEU A 157 -11.80 -50.32 -18.70
C LEU A 157 -11.54 -49.17 -17.71
N LYS A 158 -11.38 -49.50 -16.43
CA LYS A 158 -11.08 -48.49 -15.40
C LYS A 158 -9.73 -47.82 -15.65
N ALA A 159 -8.71 -48.60 -16.01
CA ALA A 159 -7.39 -48.06 -16.37
C ALA A 159 -7.49 -47.05 -17.53
N ILE A 160 -8.22 -47.40 -18.60
CA ILE A 160 -8.39 -46.53 -19.77
C ILE A 160 -9.10 -45.22 -19.40
N LEU A 161 -10.17 -45.28 -18.62
CA LEU A 161 -10.89 -44.09 -18.18
C LEU A 161 -10.01 -43.15 -17.35
N GLN A 162 -9.16 -43.70 -16.46
CA GLN A 162 -8.24 -42.88 -15.68
C GLN A 162 -7.12 -42.28 -16.55
N LEU A 163 -6.60 -43.03 -17.54
CA LEU A 163 -5.62 -42.51 -18.50
C LEU A 163 -6.19 -41.36 -19.33
N LYS A 164 -7.47 -41.43 -19.69
CA LYS A 164 -8.15 -40.33 -20.37
C LYS A 164 -8.18 -39.07 -19.50
N LYS A 165 -8.50 -39.19 -18.21
CA LYS A 165 -8.54 -38.05 -17.27
C LYS A 165 -7.20 -37.34 -17.08
N CYS A 166 -6.09 -38.06 -17.18
CA CYS A 166 -4.75 -37.46 -17.13
C CYS A 166 -4.13 -37.20 -18.52
N ASN A 167 -4.93 -37.25 -19.59
CA ASN A 167 -4.51 -36.99 -20.97
C ASN A 167 -3.33 -37.85 -21.46
N ARG A 168 -3.22 -39.09 -20.96
CA ARG A 168 -2.19 -40.08 -21.34
C ARG A 168 -2.65 -40.98 -22.48
N ILE A 169 -3.01 -40.34 -23.60
CA ILE A 169 -3.55 -40.98 -24.80
C ILE A 169 -2.57 -42.03 -25.37
N ASP A 170 -1.27 -41.79 -25.23
CA ASP A 170 -0.18 -42.70 -25.62
C ASP A 170 -0.32 -44.10 -25.01
N ARG A 171 -0.87 -44.19 -23.79
CA ARG A 171 -1.03 -45.45 -23.05
C ARG A 171 -2.40 -46.10 -23.20
N ILE A 172 -3.36 -45.41 -23.81
CA ILE A 172 -4.72 -45.95 -24.01
C ILE A 172 -4.68 -47.13 -24.99
N ILE A 173 -3.96 -47.03 -26.10
CA ILE A 173 -3.90 -48.09 -27.12
C ILE A 173 -3.39 -49.44 -26.58
N PRO A 174 -2.25 -49.50 -25.86
CA PRO A 174 -1.82 -50.75 -25.21
C PRO A 174 -2.87 -51.34 -24.27
N ASN A 175 -3.59 -50.50 -23.52
CA ASN A 175 -4.64 -50.94 -22.61
C ASN A 175 -5.87 -51.49 -23.38
N LEU A 176 -6.28 -50.84 -24.47
CA LEU A 176 -7.34 -51.33 -25.35
C LEU A 176 -6.99 -52.70 -25.97
N ASN A 177 -5.73 -52.91 -26.33
CA ASN A 177 -5.28 -54.22 -26.83
C ASN A 177 -5.35 -55.31 -25.74
N MET A 178 -5.07 -54.99 -24.48
CA MET A 178 -5.24 -55.94 -23.38
C MET A 178 -6.70 -56.19 -23.03
N LEU A 179 -7.52 -55.14 -23.07
CA LEU A 179 -8.97 -55.24 -22.93
C LEU A 179 -9.56 -56.18 -24.00
N LYS A 180 -9.14 -56.02 -25.26
CA LYS A 180 -9.55 -56.91 -26.36
C LYS A 180 -9.23 -58.37 -26.04
N ARG A 181 -7.98 -58.66 -25.65
CA ARG A 181 -7.56 -60.02 -25.27
C ARG A 181 -8.35 -60.58 -24.10
N ALA A 182 -8.73 -59.75 -23.13
CA ALA A 182 -9.55 -60.16 -22.00
C ALA A 182 -10.97 -60.46 -22.46
N LEU A 183 -11.57 -59.57 -23.26
CA LEU A 183 -12.92 -59.68 -23.78
C LEU A 183 -13.10 -60.89 -24.69
N ASP A 184 -12.13 -61.17 -25.56
CA ASP A 184 -12.12 -62.36 -26.45
C ASP A 184 -12.24 -63.66 -25.65
N LYS A 185 -11.67 -63.70 -24.44
CA LYS A 185 -11.69 -64.87 -23.54
C LYS A 185 -12.91 -64.91 -22.61
N VAL A 186 -13.77 -63.90 -22.62
CA VAL A 186 -15.04 -63.95 -21.88
C VAL A 186 -15.99 -64.90 -22.62
N GLU A 187 -16.51 -65.87 -21.88
CA GLU A 187 -17.54 -66.80 -22.35
C GLU A 187 -18.85 -66.05 -22.66
N PRO A 188 -19.56 -66.39 -23.76
CA PRO A 188 -20.80 -65.71 -24.14
C PRO A 188 -21.84 -65.64 -23.01
N GLU A 189 -21.99 -66.70 -22.23
CA GLU A 189 -22.96 -66.78 -21.13
C GLU A 189 -22.64 -65.78 -20.01
N ARG A 190 -21.36 -65.38 -19.88
CA ARG A 190 -20.85 -64.47 -18.85
C ARG A 190 -20.86 -63.01 -19.29
N ILE A 191 -21.20 -62.70 -20.54
CA ILE A 191 -21.22 -61.31 -21.03
C ILE A 191 -22.32 -60.48 -20.36
N ASN A 192 -23.47 -61.09 -20.06
CA ASN A 192 -24.55 -60.44 -19.30
C ASN A 192 -24.14 -60.16 -17.83
N PHE A 193 -23.21 -60.95 -17.29
CA PHE A 193 -22.63 -60.69 -15.97
C PHE A 193 -21.68 -59.48 -16.01
N LEU A 194 -20.95 -59.27 -17.11
CA LEU A 194 -20.14 -58.07 -17.31
C LEU A 194 -21.01 -56.81 -17.23
N ASP A 195 -22.15 -56.76 -17.93
CA ASP A 195 -23.07 -55.62 -17.87
C ASP A 195 -23.54 -55.32 -16.44
N LYS A 196 -23.86 -56.37 -15.66
CA LYS A 196 -24.25 -56.21 -14.24
C LYS A 196 -23.11 -55.64 -13.40
N VAL A 197 -21.87 -56.10 -13.63
CA VAL A 197 -20.69 -55.58 -12.93
C VAL A 197 -20.44 -54.11 -13.29
N LEU A 198 -20.56 -53.76 -14.57
CA LEU A 198 -20.39 -52.38 -15.04
C LEU A 198 -21.50 -51.47 -14.49
N ALA A 199 -22.76 -51.90 -14.52
CA ALA A 199 -23.87 -51.14 -13.98
C ALA A 199 -23.70 -50.87 -12.47
N ASN A 200 -23.21 -51.84 -11.70
CA ASN A 200 -22.98 -51.66 -10.27
C ASN A 200 -21.77 -50.75 -9.97
N LYS A 201 -20.66 -50.90 -10.72
CA LYS A 201 -19.40 -50.23 -10.39
C LYS A 201 -19.16 -48.90 -11.13
N PHE A 202 -19.78 -48.70 -12.29
CA PHE A 202 -19.65 -47.50 -13.12
C PHE A 202 -20.97 -46.76 -13.32
N GLU A 203 -22.10 -47.31 -12.85
CA GLU A 203 -23.43 -46.77 -13.16
C GLU A 203 -23.63 -46.59 -14.68
N SER A 204 -23.03 -47.50 -15.45
CA SER A 204 -22.95 -47.41 -16.91
C SER A 204 -22.85 -48.80 -17.51
N ASP A 205 -23.40 -49.00 -18.70
CA ASP A 205 -23.19 -50.22 -19.47
C ASP A 205 -21.90 -50.13 -20.31
N PHE A 206 -21.55 -51.24 -20.97
CA PHE A 206 -20.34 -51.31 -21.79
C PHE A 206 -20.33 -50.25 -22.89
N GLU A 207 -21.47 -50.03 -23.55
CA GLU A 207 -21.58 -49.07 -24.65
C GLU A 207 -21.38 -47.63 -24.16
N SER A 208 -21.99 -47.27 -23.03
CA SER A 208 -21.79 -45.96 -22.39
C SER A 208 -20.34 -45.75 -21.98
N VAL A 209 -19.65 -46.78 -21.50
CA VAL A 209 -18.21 -46.69 -21.20
C VAL A 209 -17.39 -46.51 -22.47
N MET A 210 -17.69 -47.22 -23.56
CA MET A 210 -17.00 -47.02 -24.84
C MET A 210 -17.22 -45.60 -25.39
N ASN A 211 -18.44 -45.07 -25.29
CA ASN A 211 -18.75 -43.69 -25.70
C ASN A 211 -17.97 -42.69 -24.86
N LYS A 212 -17.85 -42.90 -23.54
CA LYS A 212 -16.98 -42.08 -22.67
C LYS A 212 -15.51 -42.15 -23.05
N ILE A 213 -15.05 -43.27 -23.62
CA ILE A 213 -13.67 -43.40 -24.11
C ILE A 213 -13.50 -42.62 -25.41
N ASP A 214 -14.43 -42.76 -26.35
CA ASP A 214 -14.35 -42.12 -27.67
C ASP A 214 -14.60 -40.62 -27.65
N ASP A 215 -15.39 -40.13 -26.69
CA ASP A 215 -15.69 -38.72 -26.54
C ASP A 215 -14.39 -37.89 -26.45
N GLU A 216 -14.36 -36.70 -27.04
CA GLU A 216 -13.18 -35.82 -27.11
C GLU A 216 -11.92 -36.40 -27.81
N ILE A 217 -11.95 -37.64 -28.30
CA ILE A 217 -10.87 -38.22 -29.10
C ILE A 217 -11.14 -37.94 -30.59
N SER A 218 -10.15 -37.39 -31.28
CA SER A 218 -10.19 -37.14 -32.72
C SER A 218 -10.72 -38.36 -33.51
N ILE A 219 -11.59 -38.10 -34.49
CA ILE A 219 -12.29 -39.08 -35.34
C ILE A 219 -11.31 -39.98 -36.11
N ASP A 220 -10.09 -39.51 -36.39
CA ASP A 220 -9.04 -40.28 -37.08
C ASP A 220 -8.10 -41.04 -36.12
N SER A 221 -8.48 -41.18 -34.86
CA SER A 221 -7.65 -41.85 -33.87
C SER A 221 -7.69 -43.37 -34.03
N THR A 222 -6.52 -44.00 -33.91
CA THR A 222 -6.38 -45.46 -33.74
C THR A 222 -7.23 -45.99 -32.56
N ILE A 223 -7.61 -45.11 -31.63
CA ILE A 223 -8.47 -45.44 -30.49
C ILE A 223 -9.88 -45.77 -30.97
N LEU A 224 -10.47 -44.93 -31.84
CA LEU A 224 -11.81 -45.17 -32.38
C LEU A 224 -11.89 -46.50 -33.12
N VAL A 225 -10.88 -46.82 -33.94
CA VAL A 225 -10.81 -48.13 -34.62
C VAL A 225 -10.82 -49.27 -33.61
N LYS A 226 -10.07 -49.15 -32.51
CA LYS A 226 -9.98 -50.18 -31.47
C LYS A 226 -11.26 -50.29 -30.65
N THR A 227 -11.93 -49.19 -30.33
CA THR A 227 -13.21 -49.25 -29.62
C THR A 227 -14.32 -49.80 -30.50
N THR A 228 -14.33 -49.52 -31.81
CA THR A 228 -15.24 -50.19 -32.76
C THR A 228 -14.98 -51.71 -32.83
N GLU A 229 -13.72 -52.14 -32.89
CA GLU A 229 -13.38 -53.59 -32.82
C GLU A 229 -13.93 -54.23 -31.53
N LEU A 230 -13.78 -53.57 -30.39
CA LEU A 230 -14.25 -54.05 -29.09
C LEU A 230 -15.78 -54.15 -29.02
N ARG A 231 -16.49 -53.14 -29.54
CA ARG A 231 -17.95 -53.16 -29.63
C ARG A 231 -18.43 -54.35 -30.45
N LYS A 232 -17.78 -54.64 -31.58
CA LYS A 232 -18.11 -55.79 -32.41
C LYS A 232 -17.97 -57.11 -31.64
N ILE A 233 -16.83 -57.32 -30.96
CA ILE A 233 -16.59 -58.53 -30.15
C ILE A 233 -17.64 -58.69 -29.06
N TYR A 234 -17.98 -57.59 -28.38
CA TYR A 234 -18.99 -57.57 -27.34
C TYR A 234 -20.39 -57.95 -27.89
N LEU A 235 -20.81 -57.34 -28.99
CA LEU A 235 -22.10 -57.61 -29.63
C LEU A 235 -22.19 -59.04 -30.17
N ASP A 236 -21.14 -59.53 -30.80
CA ASP A 236 -21.06 -60.92 -31.30
C ASP A 236 -21.27 -61.90 -30.14
N LYS A 237 -20.60 -61.69 -29.00
CA LYS A 237 -20.75 -62.53 -27.80
C LYS A 237 -22.11 -62.39 -27.12
N LYS A 238 -22.72 -61.21 -27.17
CA LYS A 238 -24.05 -60.94 -26.58
C LYS A 238 -25.19 -61.55 -27.39
N THR A 239 -25.01 -61.69 -28.70
CA THR A 239 -26.02 -62.23 -29.62
C THR A 239 -25.87 -63.73 -29.90
N MET A 240 -24.77 -64.35 -29.45
CA MET A 240 -24.61 -65.80 -29.55
C MET A 240 -25.71 -66.52 -28.76
N PRO A 241 -26.39 -67.52 -29.37
CA PRO A 241 -27.35 -68.33 -28.64
C PRO A 241 -26.62 -69.06 -27.50
N ASN A 242 -27.19 -69.02 -26.29
CA ASN A 242 -26.73 -69.86 -25.18
C ASN A 242 -26.91 -71.32 -25.59
N ASN A 243 -25.85 -71.93 -26.11
CA ASN A 243 -25.82 -73.37 -26.30
C ASN A 243 -25.61 -73.97 -24.91
N VAL A 244 -26.73 -74.27 -24.27
CA VAL A 244 -26.80 -75.08 -23.04
C VAL A 244 -26.32 -76.50 -23.33
#